data_AF-A0A6L2Q0L9-F1
#
_entry.id   AF-A0A6L2Q0L9-F1
#
_cell.length_a   1.000
_cell.length_b   1.000
_cell.length_c   1.000
_cell.angle_alpha   90.00
_cell.angle_beta   90.00
_cell.angle_gamma   90.00
#
_symmetry.space_group_name_H-M   'P 1'
#
loop_
_entity.id
_entity.type
_entity.pdbx_description
1 polymer ?
#
loop_
_entity_poly.entity_id
_entity_poly.type
_entity_poly.pdbx_seq_one_letter_code
_entity_poly.pdbx_strand_id
1 'polypeptide(L)'
;ENDLNGPTVSMDDPRVIAKIRRKFLLPPSLRTEPYNLDAPLVYDTSMGQSERILNILGEQKEGFFVECGAMDGETRSNTLYFERHLNWSGLLVEADPLNFVQMEAKKRKAYLSPSCLSIKSYPIMVSFKQAFNVGKISEYPPGYRGLGHVDVQCFPLYSYLLALNRTKVDYFSLDVEGSELDVLRTIPFEKLDIRCDAFMLQTMSVEFVHVKEGKNAVRKFVEQQGSSVWQLCKVVAKRFDEMGDINVRTNSWPCPTNR
;
A
#
# COMPACT_ATOMS: atom_id res chain seq x y z
N GLU A 1 8.32 -23.34 -8.20
CA GLU A 1 7.91 -21.91 -8.25
C GLU A 1 6.40 -21.71 -8.17
N ASN A 2 5.57 -22.57 -8.78
CA ASN A 2 4.10 -22.43 -8.76
C ASN A 2 3.47 -22.78 -7.40
N ASP A 3 4.16 -23.56 -6.57
CA ASP A 3 3.68 -24.03 -5.26
C ASP A 3 4.24 -23.22 -4.08
N LEU A 4 4.49 -21.92 -4.29
CA LEU A 4 4.93 -21.01 -3.23
C LEU A 4 3.74 -20.30 -2.61
N ASN A 5 2.75 -21.07 -2.17
CA ASN A 5 1.53 -20.58 -1.53
C ASN A 5 1.20 -21.43 -0.29
N GLY A 6 0.45 -20.85 0.64
CA GLY A 6 -0.07 -21.57 1.81
C GLY A 6 0.78 -21.43 3.08
N PRO A 7 0.27 -21.96 4.21
CA PRO A 7 0.76 -21.64 5.55
C PRO A 7 2.16 -22.16 5.87
N THR A 8 2.68 -23.10 5.09
CA THR A 8 4.04 -23.64 5.22
C THR A 8 5.09 -22.77 4.54
N VAL A 9 4.67 -21.75 3.77
CA VAL A 9 5.57 -20.86 3.04
C VAL A 9 5.68 -19.53 3.79
N SER A 10 6.83 -19.29 4.41
CA SER A 10 7.07 -18.04 5.15
C SER A 10 7.09 -16.81 4.22
N MET A 11 6.65 -15.67 4.73
CA MET A 11 6.73 -14.37 4.06
C MET A 11 8.17 -13.91 3.72
N ASP A 12 9.18 -14.43 4.44
CA ASP A 12 10.60 -14.16 4.21
C ASP A 12 11.32 -15.30 3.45
N ASP A 13 10.58 -16.27 2.90
CA ASP A 13 11.15 -17.36 2.11
C ASP A 13 11.93 -16.79 0.90
N PRO A 14 13.23 -17.08 0.75
CA PRO A 14 14.05 -16.57 -0.35
C PRO A 14 13.49 -16.88 -1.75
N ARG A 15 12.75 -17.98 -1.89
CA ARG A 15 12.10 -18.38 -3.15
C ARG A 15 10.90 -17.48 -3.46
N VAL A 16 10.16 -17.05 -2.44
CA VAL A 16 9.07 -16.06 -2.58
C VAL A 16 9.66 -14.71 -2.98
N ILE A 17 10.71 -14.26 -2.29
CA ILE A 17 11.40 -13.01 -2.60
C ILE A 17 11.93 -13.03 -4.05
N ALA A 18 12.55 -14.14 -4.48
CA ALA A 18 13.02 -14.30 -5.85
C ALA A 18 11.87 -14.33 -6.87
N LYS A 19 10.74 -14.97 -6.55
CA LYS A 19 9.54 -14.98 -7.40
C LYS A 19 8.98 -13.57 -7.58
N ILE A 20 8.89 -12.79 -6.51
CA ILE A 20 8.43 -11.40 -6.55
C ILE A 20 9.35 -10.58 -7.46
N ARG A 21 10.66 -10.59 -7.21
CA ARG A 21 11.66 -9.84 -8.02
C ARG A 21 11.62 -10.18 -9.51
N ARG A 22 11.41 -11.46 -9.85
CA ARG A 22 11.49 -11.93 -11.24
C ARG A 22 10.19 -11.80 -12.03
N LYS A 23 9.04 -11.88 -11.36
CA LYS A 23 7.74 -12.06 -12.03
C LYS A 23 6.66 -11.07 -11.62
N PHE A 24 6.81 -10.38 -10.48
CA PHE A 24 5.77 -9.50 -9.93
C PHE A 24 6.29 -8.11 -9.58
N LEU A 25 7.50 -7.76 -10.00
CA LEU A 25 8.02 -6.40 -9.86
C LEU A 25 8.47 -5.90 -11.23
N LEU A 26 7.68 -5.00 -11.79
CA LEU A 26 8.08 -4.23 -12.95
C LEU A 26 8.87 -3.02 -12.46
N PRO A 27 10.04 -2.73 -13.04
CA PRO A 27 10.86 -1.61 -12.62
C PRO A 27 10.19 -0.26 -12.99
N PRO A 28 10.50 0.82 -12.26
CA PRO A 28 10.05 2.16 -12.61
C PRO A 28 10.43 2.56 -14.03
N SER A 29 9.58 3.33 -14.71
CA SER A 29 10.00 4.01 -15.95
C SER A 29 11.14 4.99 -15.66
N LEU A 30 11.96 5.28 -16.67
CA LEU A 30 13.09 6.17 -16.49
C LEU A 30 12.61 7.57 -16.08
N ARG A 31 13.33 8.21 -15.15
CA ARG A 31 13.00 9.59 -14.72
C ARG A 31 13.12 10.62 -15.86
N THR A 32 13.90 10.30 -16.89
CA THR A 32 14.04 11.12 -18.10
C THR A 32 12.87 11.00 -19.05
N GLU A 33 12.06 9.95 -18.94
CA GLU A 33 10.87 9.78 -19.77
C GLU A 33 9.68 10.56 -19.19
N PRO A 34 8.89 11.24 -20.03
CA PRO A 34 7.69 11.91 -19.55
C PRO A 34 6.68 10.88 -19.02
N TYR A 35 5.86 11.31 -18.05
CA TYR A 35 4.67 10.57 -17.68
C TYR A 35 3.68 10.54 -18.85
N ASN A 36 2.80 9.54 -18.87
CA ASN A 36 1.70 9.44 -19.82
C ASN A 36 0.37 9.52 -19.05
N LEU A 37 0.14 10.67 -18.40
CA LEU A 37 -1.05 10.95 -17.61
C LEU A 37 -2.18 11.47 -18.51
N ASP A 38 -3.43 11.12 -18.19
CA ASP A 38 -4.64 11.61 -18.87
C ASP A 38 -4.92 13.07 -18.46
N ALA A 39 -4.63 13.44 -17.21
CA ALA A 39 -4.84 14.74 -16.63
C ALA A 39 -3.53 15.32 -16.02
N PRO A 40 -2.48 15.55 -16.82
CA PRO A 40 -1.15 15.94 -16.33
C PRO A 40 -1.12 17.30 -15.62
N LEU A 41 -2.12 18.15 -15.85
CA LEU A 41 -2.25 19.46 -15.22
C LEU A 41 -2.90 19.39 -13.83
N VAL A 42 -3.53 18.28 -13.46
CA VAL A 42 -4.05 18.08 -12.11
C VAL A 42 -2.86 17.96 -11.17
N TYR A 43 -2.78 18.87 -10.22
CA TYR A 43 -1.66 18.98 -9.29
C TYR A 43 -1.69 17.88 -8.22
N ASP A 44 -2.86 17.64 -7.65
CA ASP A 44 -3.11 16.58 -6.67
C ASP A 44 -4.32 15.74 -7.10
N THR A 45 -4.10 14.45 -7.37
CA THR A 45 -5.16 13.50 -7.73
C THR A 45 -5.79 12.83 -6.51
N SER A 46 -5.20 12.97 -5.31
CA SER A 46 -5.59 12.23 -4.11
C SER A 46 -6.89 12.72 -3.43
N MET A 47 -7.50 13.79 -3.95
CA MET A 47 -8.66 14.45 -3.35
C MET A 47 -8.37 14.97 -1.92
N GLY A 48 -7.18 15.55 -1.71
CA GLY A 48 -6.78 16.19 -0.45
C GLY A 48 -6.11 15.25 0.57
N GLN A 49 -5.84 13.98 0.22
CA GLN A 49 -5.08 13.09 1.10
C GLN A 49 -3.61 13.49 1.16
N SER A 50 -3.02 13.86 0.02
CA SER A 50 -1.62 14.25 -0.07
C SER A 50 -1.31 15.45 0.83
N GLU A 51 -2.20 16.45 0.87
CA GLU A 51 -2.11 17.60 1.79
C GLU A 51 -2.07 17.16 3.26
N ARG A 52 -2.91 16.19 3.65
CA ARG A 52 -2.91 15.68 5.03
C ARG A 52 -1.61 14.97 5.37
N ILE A 53 -1.09 14.17 4.45
CA ILE A 53 0.18 13.46 4.64
C ILE A 53 1.36 14.46 4.68
N LEU A 54 1.34 15.51 3.85
CA LEU A 54 2.31 16.62 3.91
C LEU A 54 2.29 17.34 5.26
N ASN A 55 1.11 17.59 5.85
CA ASN A 55 1.01 18.20 7.17
C ASN A 55 1.62 17.34 8.29
N ILE A 56 1.74 16.03 8.08
CA ILE A 56 2.31 15.08 9.04
C ILE A 56 3.82 14.94 8.84
N LEU A 57 4.24 14.67 7.61
CA LEU A 57 5.61 14.36 7.25
C LEU A 57 6.44 15.61 6.91
N GLY A 58 5.79 16.77 6.81
CA GLY A 58 6.36 17.96 6.22
C GLY A 58 6.60 17.78 4.71
N GLU A 59 7.36 18.70 4.13
CA GLU A 59 7.80 18.62 2.73
C GLU A 59 8.99 17.66 2.54
N GLN A 60 8.98 16.52 3.24
CA GLN A 60 10.02 15.51 3.13
C GLN A 60 10.22 15.13 1.66
N LYS A 61 11.47 15.17 1.19
CA LYS A 61 11.86 14.73 -0.16
C LYS A 61 12.40 13.31 -0.11
N GLU A 62 12.37 12.65 -1.28
CA GLU A 62 13.01 11.34 -1.49
C GLU A 62 12.50 10.21 -0.58
N GLY A 63 11.24 10.29 -0.14
CA GLY A 63 10.60 9.21 0.60
C GLY A 63 10.26 7.99 -0.26
N PHE A 64 9.83 6.94 0.41
CA PHE A 64 9.35 5.70 -0.18
C PHE A 64 7.89 5.45 0.19
N PHE A 65 7.01 5.33 -0.80
CA PHE A 65 5.61 4.97 -0.57
C PHE A 65 5.27 3.55 -1.00
N VAL A 66 4.20 3.01 -0.44
CA VAL A 66 3.49 1.84 -0.97
C VAL A 66 2.03 2.22 -1.15
N GLU A 67 1.46 1.95 -2.33
CA GLU A 67 0.02 2.11 -2.60
C GLU A 67 -0.54 0.77 -3.05
N CYS A 68 -1.49 0.23 -2.29
CA CYS A 68 -2.23 -0.98 -2.65
C CYS A 68 -3.67 -0.58 -2.96
N GLY A 69 -4.15 -0.98 -4.14
CA GLY A 69 -5.34 -0.39 -4.77
C GLY A 69 -4.99 0.77 -5.70
N ALA A 70 -3.90 0.63 -6.48
CA ALA A 70 -3.38 1.71 -7.30
C ALA A 70 -4.23 2.02 -8.55
N MET A 71 -5.23 1.19 -8.86
CA MET A 71 -6.17 1.39 -9.95
C MET A 71 -5.46 1.59 -11.30
N ASP A 72 -5.78 2.66 -12.02
CA ASP A 72 -5.16 3.04 -13.30
C ASP A 72 -3.82 3.78 -13.13
N GLY A 73 -3.31 3.90 -11.90
CA GLY A 73 -2.06 4.59 -11.57
C GLY A 73 -2.15 6.12 -11.60
N GLU A 74 -3.33 6.71 -11.75
CA GLU A 74 -3.49 8.18 -11.83
C GLU A 74 -4.74 8.66 -11.11
N THR A 75 -5.90 8.15 -11.51
CA THR A 75 -7.20 8.50 -10.97
C THR A 75 -7.22 8.20 -9.48
N ARG A 76 -7.42 9.25 -8.67
CA ARG A 76 -7.47 9.14 -7.21
C ARG A 76 -6.19 8.59 -6.56
N SER A 77 -5.07 8.58 -7.28
CA SER A 77 -3.81 8.08 -6.72
C SER A 77 -3.38 8.94 -5.53
N ASN A 78 -3.12 8.29 -4.41
CA ASN A 78 -2.70 8.97 -3.19
C ASN A 78 -1.19 9.28 -3.21
N THR A 79 -0.44 8.67 -4.13
CA THR A 79 1.03 8.76 -4.14
C THR A 79 1.60 9.56 -5.30
N LEU A 80 0.82 9.83 -6.35
CA LEU A 80 1.28 10.51 -7.57
C LEU A 80 1.87 11.90 -7.27
N TYR A 81 1.30 12.63 -6.32
CA TYR A 81 1.81 13.92 -5.87
C TYR A 81 3.25 13.81 -5.34
N PHE A 82 3.51 12.87 -4.44
CA PHE A 82 4.81 12.66 -3.80
C PHE A 82 5.88 12.28 -4.83
N GLU A 83 5.49 11.44 -5.78
CA GLU A 83 6.35 11.02 -6.89
C GLU A 83 6.76 12.20 -7.79
N ARG A 84 5.79 13.03 -8.19
CA ARG A 84 5.98 14.15 -9.12
C ARG A 84 6.71 15.35 -8.49
N HIS A 85 6.41 15.67 -7.24
CA HIS A 85 6.77 16.96 -6.64
C HIS A 85 7.77 16.84 -5.49
N LEU A 86 7.92 15.66 -4.89
CA LEU A 86 8.83 15.42 -3.77
C LEU A 86 9.97 14.46 -4.10
N ASN A 87 10.08 14.01 -5.35
CA ASN A 87 11.09 13.04 -5.79
C ASN A 87 10.97 11.66 -5.10
N TRP A 88 9.79 11.31 -4.60
CA TRP A 88 9.61 10.02 -3.94
C TRP A 88 9.73 8.87 -4.95
N SER A 89 10.07 7.70 -4.43
CA SER A 89 9.96 6.43 -5.14
C SER A 89 8.94 5.55 -4.42
N GLY A 90 8.52 4.44 -5.01
CA GLY A 90 7.55 3.60 -4.33
C GLY A 90 7.20 2.32 -5.03
N LEU A 91 6.15 1.68 -4.52
CA LEU A 91 5.53 0.48 -5.06
C LEU A 91 4.02 0.73 -5.24
N LEU A 92 3.52 0.47 -6.43
CA LEU A 92 2.09 0.41 -6.75
C LEU A 92 1.67 -1.05 -6.92
N VAL A 93 0.65 -1.47 -6.18
CA VAL A 93 0.09 -2.83 -6.21
C VAL A 93 -1.36 -2.74 -6.70
N GLU A 94 -1.65 -3.43 -7.80
CA GLU A 94 -2.99 -3.49 -8.40
C GLU A 94 -3.33 -4.92 -8.80
N ALA A 95 -4.51 -5.38 -8.37
CA ALA A 95 -4.95 -6.76 -8.52
C ALA A 95 -5.82 -6.99 -9.76
N ASP A 96 -6.57 -5.98 -10.20
CA ASP A 96 -7.37 -6.05 -11.42
C ASP A 96 -6.45 -5.94 -12.65
N PRO A 97 -6.33 -6.99 -13.48
CA PRO A 97 -5.43 -6.97 -14.63
C PRO A 97 -5.82 -5.89 -15.65
N LEU A 98 -7.10 -5.48 -15.72
CA LEU A 98 -7.53 -4.42 -16.64
C LEU A 98 -7.09 -3.02 -16.14
N ASN A 99 -7.09 -2.82 -14.83
CA ASN A 99 -6.54 -1.60 -14.23
C ASN A 99 -5.02 -1.58 -14.35
N PHE A 100 -4.37 -2.71 -14.08
CA PHE A 100 -2.92 -2.84 -14.16
C PHE A 100 -2.37 -2.46 -15.54
N VAL A 101 -3.01 -2.90 -16.63
CA VAL A 101 -2.60 -2.53 -18.00
C VAL A 101 -2.68 -1.02 -18.23
N GLN A 102 -3.70 -0.35 -17.66
CA GLN A 102 -3.81 1.11 -17.73
C GLN A 102 -2.71 1.79 -16.92
N MET A 103 -2.44 1.28 -15.70
CA MET A 103 -1.37 1.78 -14.83
C MET A 103 0.02 1.67 -15.46
N GLU A 104 0.33 0.53 -16.10
CA GLU A 104 1.60 0.35 -16.80
C GLU A 104 1.81 1.41 -17.89
N ALA A 105 0.74 1.76 -18.61
CA ALA A 105 0.78 2.78 -19.65
C ALA A 105 1.08 4.19 -19.12
N LYS A 106 0.88 4.48 -17.82
CA LYS A 106 1.10 5.82 -17.23
C LYS A 106 2.57 6.22 -17.08
N LYS A 107 3.50 5.27 -17.25
CA LYS A 107 4.96 5.49 -17.10
C LYS A 107 5.35 6.07 -15.74
N ARG A 108 4.70 5.58 -14.67
CA ARG A 108 5.00 5.93 -13.28
C ARG A 108 6.48 5.67 -12.95
N LYS A 109 7.02 6.46 -12.02
CA LYS A 109 8.40 6.34 -11.51
C LYS A 109 8.47 5.51 -10.23
N ALA A 110 7.52 4.59 -10.08
CA ALA A 110 7.42 3.60 -9.01
C ALA A 110 7.43 2.18 -9.59
N TYR A 111 7.80 1.22 -8.75
CA TYR A 111 7.67 -0.20 -9.10
C TYR A 111 6.20 -0.55 -9.23
N LEU A 112 5.85 -1.41 -10.18
CA LEU A 112 4.48 -1.88 -10.39
C LEU A 112 4.37 -3.38 -10.10
N SER A 113 3.28 -3.81 -9.48
CA SER A 113 3.02 -5.21 -9.20
C SER A 113 1.58 -5.63 -9.58
N PRO A 114 1.39 -6.58 -10.52
CA PRO A 114 0.08 -7.10 -10.93
C PRO A 114 -0.38 -8.21 -9.97
N SER A 115 -0.77 -7.83 -8.77
CA SER A 115 -0.98 -8.73 -7.63
C SER A 115 -1.85 -8.06 -6.56
N CYS A 116 -2.21 -8.79 -5.51
CA CYS A 116 -2.78 -8.18 -4.30
C CYS A 116 -1.88 -8.32 -3.06
N LEU A 117 -2.16 -7.55 -2.01
CA LEU A 117 -1.56 -7.84 -0.71
C LEU A 117 -2.29 -9.00 -0.04
N SER A 118 -1.52 -9.95 0.50
CA SER A 118 -2.09 -11.13 1.14
C SER A 118 -2.85 -10.76 2.42
N ILE A 119 -4.03 -11.34 2.58
CA ILE A 119 -4.81 -11.33 3.83
C ILE A 119 -4.35 -12.44 4.81
N LYS A 120 -3.26 -13.13 4.48
CA LYS A 120 -2.59 -14.14 5.32
C LYS A 120 -1.11 -13.77 5.46
N SER A 121 -0.46 -14.27 6.51
CA SER A 121 0.98 -14.09 6.75
C SER A 121 1.90 -14.87 5.80
N TYR A 122 1.35 -15.37 4.69
CA TYR A 122 2.01 -16.16 3.65
C TYR A 122 1.40 -15.85 2.28
N PRO A 123 2.09 -16.18 1.16
CA PRO A 123 1.53 -15.97 -0.17
C PRO A 123 0.31 -16.86 -0.41
N ILE A 124 -0.69 -16.33 -1.10
CA ILE A 124 -1.92 -17.05 -1.47
C ILE A 124 -2.35 -16.69 -2.88
N MET A 125 -3.07 -17.60 -3.52
CA MET A 125 -3.91 -17.26 -4.67
C MET A 125 -5.33 -16.99 -4.18
N VAL A 126 -5.99 -16.01 -4.77
CA VAL A 126 -7.40 -15.68 -4.49
C VAL A 126 -8.18 -15.57 -5.79
N SER A 127 -9.51 -15.75 -5.72
CA SER A 127 -10.39 -15.27 -6.78
C SER A 127 -10.64 -13.78 -6.54
N PHE A 128 -10.37 -12.93 -7.53
CA PHE A 128 -10.56 -11.49 -7.47
C PHE A 128 -11.75 -11.10 -8.35
N LYS A 129 -12.70 -10.35 -7.78
CA LYS A 129 -13.82 -9.78 -8.54
C LYS A 129 -13.35 -8.46 -9.15
N GLN A 130 -13.20 -8.47 -10.47
CA GLN A 130 -12.82 -7.29 -11.25
C GLN A 130 -13.93 -6.25 -11.26
N ALA A 131 -13.54 -5.01 -11.04
CA ALA A 131 -14.36 -3.82 -11.14
C ALA A 131 -13.45 -2.60 -11.07
N PHE A 132 -13.55 -1.68 -12.05
CA PHE A 132 -12.62 -0.56 -12.18
C PHE A 132 -12.34 0.17 -10.86
N ASN A 133 -13.39 0.60 -10.13
CA ASN A 133 -13.25 1.39 -8.90
C ASN A 133 -13.59 0.64 -7.61
N VAL A 134 -14.07 -0.60 -7.66
CA VAL A 134 -14.52 -1.35 -6.47
C VAL A 134 -14.12 -2.83 -6.55
N GLY A 135 -13.00 -3.10 -7.23
CA GLY A 135 -12.45 -4.44 -7.39
C GLY A 135 -11.99 -4.97 -6.04
N LYS A 136 -12.28 -6.25 -5.75
CA LYS A 136 -12.00 -6.81 -4.43
C LYS A 136 -11.72 -8.30 -4.46
N ILE A 137 -11.07 -8.78 -3.40
CA ILE A 137 -10.96 -10.21 -3.13
C ILE A 137 -12.37 -10.78 -2.97
N SER A 138 -12.66 -11.84 -3.73
CA SER A 138 -13.95 -12.51 -3.73
C SER A 138 -14.02 -13.56 -2.62
N GLU A 139 -15.25 -13.88 -2.19
CA GLU A 139 -15.51 -14.98 -1.27
C GLU A 139 -15.36 -16.36 -1.95
N TYR A 140 -15.39 -16.39 -3.29
CA TYR A 140 -15.18 -17.62 -4.06
C TYR A 140 -13.71 -18.07 -4.03
N PRO A 141 -13.45 -19.39 -4.01
CA PRO A 141 -12.08 -19.89 -4.06
C PRO A 141 -11.43 -19.64 -5.43
N PRO A 142 -10.08 -19.66 -5.50
CA PRO A 142 -9.36 -19.68 -6.76
C PRO A 142 -9.88 -20.80 -7.68
N GLY A 143 -9.93 -20.54 -8.98
CA GLY A 143 -10.50 -21.44 -9.98
C GLY A 143 -11.95 -21.16 -10.33
N TYR A 144 -12.64 -20.27 -9.60
CA TYR A 144 -13.99 -19.84 -9.94
C TYR A 144 -14.03 -19.15 -11.32
N ARG A 145 -15.02 -19.51 -12.15
CA ARG A 145 -15.15 -19.05 -13.55
C ARG A 145 -16.39 -18.18 -13.79
N GLY A 146 -16.91 -17.53 -12.74
CA GLY A 146 -18.00 -16.57 -12.89
C GLY A 146 -17.55 -15.30 -13.61
N LEU A 147 -18.50 -14.59 -14.24
CA LEU A 147 -18.22 -13.36 -14.99
C LEU A 147 -17.45 -12.34 -14.13
N GLY A 148 -16.36 -11.79 -14.69
CA GLY A 148 -15.51 -10.79 -14.04
C GLY A 148 -14.77 -11.30 -12.81
N HIS A 149 -14.48 -12.61 -12.74
CA HIS A 149 -13.57 -13.16 -11.74
C HIS A 149 -12.28 -13.64 -12.39
N VAL A 150 -11.16 -13.41 -11.72
CA VAL A 150 -9.83 -13.83 -12.16
C VAL A 150 -9.00 -14.29 -10.97
N ASP A 151 -8.14 -15.29 -11.18
CA ASP A 151 -7.25 -15.77 -10.12
C ASP A 151 -6.04 -14.84 -10.02
N VAL A 152 -5.80 -14.27 -8.84
CA VAL A 152 -4.72 -13.29 -8.60
C VAL A 152 -3.79 -13.82 -7.51
N GLN A 153 -2.48 -13.66 -7.74
CA GLN A 153 -1.46 -13.95 -6.74
C GLN A 153 -1.38 -12.79 -5.76
N CYS A 154 -1.32 -13.13 -4.47
CA CYS A 154 -1.15 -12.17 -3.40
C CYS A 154 0.06 -12.52 -2.53
N PHE A 155 0.78 -11.49 -2.11
CA PHE A 155 1.97 -11.63 -1.26
C PHE A 155 1.84 -10.75 -0.01
N PRO A 156 2.35 -11.20 1.14
CA PRO A 156 2.45 -10.34 2.32
C PRO A 156 3.30 -9.10 2.01
N LEU A 157 2.91 -7.93 2.54
CA LEU A 157 3.64 -6.67 2.36
C LEU A 157 5.13 -6.80 2.69
N TYR A 158 5.46 -7.52 3.77
CA TYR A 158 6.83 -7.75 4.18
C TYR A 158 7.70 -8.41 3.09
N SER A 159 7.12 -9.34 2.33
CA SER A 159 7.80 -10.01 1.21
C SER A 159 8.18 -9.02 0.10
N TYR A 160 7.31 -8.03 -0.19
CA TYR A 160 7.61 -6.95 -1.13
C TYR A 160 8.75 -6.07 -0.64
N LEU A 161 8.72 -5.69 0.63
CA LEU A 161 9.76 -4.83 1.21
C LEU A 161 11.13 -5.54 1.18
N LEU A 162 11.18 -6.85 1.47
CA LEU A 162 12.38 -7.67 1.31
C LEU A 162 12.81 -7.77 -0.17
N ALA A 163 11.86 -7.96 -1.09
CA ALA A 163 12.14 -8.01 -2.53
C ALA A 163 12.74 -6.69 -3.05
N LEU A 164 12.28 -5.56 -2.55
CA LEU A 164 12.76 -4.23 -2.92
C LEU A 164 13.98 -3.76 -2.11
N ASN A 165 14.43 -4.57 -1.14
CA ASN A 165 15.49 -4.20 -0.19
C ASN A 165 15.18 -2.87 0.54
N ARG A 166 13.92 -2.70 0.94
CA ARG A 166 13.42 -1.47 1.56
C ARG A 166 13.09 -1.70 3.02
N THR A 167 13.90 -1.14 3.90
CA THR A 167 13.62 -1.12 5.33
C THR A 167 12.77 0.06 5.75
N LYS A 168 12.38 0.99 4.87
CA LYS A 168 11.54 2.13 5.27
C LYS A 168 10.40 2.35 4.28
N VAL A 169 9.22 2.61 4.82
CA VAL A 169 8.06 3.09 4.09
C VAL A 169 7.59 4.37 4.79
N ASP A 170 7.74 5.51 4.12
CA ASP A 170 7.33 6.80 4.66
C ASP A 170 5.81 6.96 4.61
N TYR A 171 5.18 6.42 3.57
CA TYR A 171 3.73 6.45 3.39
C TYR A 171 3.17 5.14 2.84
N PHE A 172 2.25 4.52 3.57
CA PHE A 172 1.48 3.36 3.08
C PHE A 172 0.02 3.77 2.83
N SER A 173 -0.43 3.71 1.59
CA SER A 173 -1.83 3.88 1.20
C SER A 173 -2.45 2.50 1.00
N LEU A 174 -3.45 2.16 1.81
CA LEU A 174 -4.16 0.88 1.75
C LEU A 174 -5.65 1.12 1.44
N ASP A 175 -6.04 0.80 0.21
CA ASP A 175 -7.41 0.93 -0.30
C ASP A 175 -7.74 -0.34 -1.09
N VAL A 176 -8.30 -1.36 -0.43
CA VAL A 176 -8.52 -2.70 -1.03
C VAL A 176 -9.96 -3.17 -0.89
N GLU A 177 -10.88 -2.20 -0.80
CA GLU A 177 -12.32 -2.39 -0.91
C GLU A 177 -12.86 -3.45 0.07
N GLY A 178 -12.38 -3.41 1.33
CA GLY A 178 -12.94 -4.15 2.46
C GLY A 178 -12.04 -5.22 3.11
N SER A 179 -10.84 -5.46 2.57
CA SER A 179 -9.86 -6.41 3.14
C SER A 179 -8.75 -5.74 3.96
N GLU A 180 -8.90 -4.45 4.30
CA GLU A 180 -7.84 -3.64 4.88
C GLU A 180 -7.39 -4.20 6.23
N LEU A 181 -8.33 -4.50 7.12
CA LEU A 181 -8.01 -5.01 8.45
C LEU A 181 -7.32 -6.37 8.39
N ASP A 182 -7.69 -7.23 7.44
CA ASP A 182 -7.05 -8.52 7.25
C ASP A 182 -5.63 -8.37 6.72
N VAL A 183 -5.37 -7.46 5.79
CA VAL A 183 -3.99 -7.13 5.35
C VAL A 183 -3.17 -6.61 6.52
N LEU A 184 -3.72 -5.66 7.31
CA LEU A 184 -3.02 -5.08 8.46
C LEU A 184 -2.62 -6.12 9.51
N ARG A 185 -3.48 -7.13 9.76
CA ARG A 185 -3.18 -8.25 10.67
C ARG A 185 -1.99 -9.10 10.23
N THR A 186 -1.62 -9.06 8.95
CA THR A 186 -0.47 -9.83 8.44
C THR A 186 0.87 -9.13 8.61
N ILE A 187 0.86 -7.82 8.87
CA ILE A 187 2.07 -7.01 8.93
C ILE A 187 2.81 -7.36 10.22
N PRO A 188 4.06 -7.85 10.14
CA PRO A 188 4.84 -8.17 11.33
C PRO A 188 5.43 -6.88 11.93
N PHE A 189 4.59 -6.05 12.56
CA PHE A 189 5.00 -4.74 13.09
C PHE A 189 6.22 -4.82 14.01
N GLU A 190 6.38 -5.90 14.78
CA GLU A 190 7.57 -6.15 15.61
C GLU A 190 8.87 -6.25 14.77
N LYS A 191 8.80 -6.84 13.57
CA LYS A 191 9.93 -6.87 12.62
C LYS A 191 10.11 -5.52 11.90
N LEU A 192 9.12 -4.64 11.96
CA LEU A 192 9.09 -3.29 11.38
C LEU A 192 9.17 -2.16 12.42
N ASP A 193 9.66 -2.42 13.64
CA ASP A 193 9.83 -1.37 14.68
C ASP A 193 11.16 -1.50 15.45
N ILE A 194 12.16 -2.24 14.94
CA ILE A 194 13.45 -2.37 15.65
C ILE A 194 14.34 -1.17 15.33
N ARG A 195 14.22 -0.17 16.20
CA ARG A 195 14.88 1.15 16.25
C ARG A 195 16.41 1.22 16.15
N CYS A 196 17.11 0.17 15.76
CA CYS A 196 18.54 0.27 15.51
C CYS A 196 19.02 -0.35 14.20
N ASP A 197 18.20 -1.07 13.40
CA ASP A 197 18.54 -1.49 12.02
C ASP A 197 17.39 -2.30 11.31
N ALA A 198 16.13 -2.23 11.77
CA ALA A 198 15.01 -2.93 11.12
C ALA A 198 13.91 -1.99 10.65
N PHE A 199 12.93 -2.55 9.94
CA PHE A 199 12.09 -1.79 9.03
C PHE A 199 11.31 -0.67 9.76
N MET A 200 10.87 0.41 9.10
CA MET A 200 10.08 1.49 9.70
C MET A 200 8.96 1.91 8.76
N LEU A 201 7.70 1.87 9.21
CA LEU A 201 6.57 2.51 8.53
C LEU A 201 6.26 3.83 9.25
N GLN A 202 6.21 4.97 8.55
CA GLN A 202 6.10 6.29 9.20
C GLN A 202 4.66 6.83 9.25
N THR A 203 3.93 6.77 8.15
CA THR A 203 2.51 7.18 8.07
C THR A 203 1.71 6.22 7.21
N MET A 204 0.41 6.06 7.50
CA MET A 204 -0.50 5.24 6.72
C MET A 204 -1.88 5.90 6.55
N SER A 205 -2.50 5.71 5.39
CA SER A 205 -3.93 5.95 5.15
C SER A 205 -4.61 4.63 4.83
N VAL A 206 -5.77 4.39 5.44
CA VAL A 206 -6.53 3.14 5.29
C VAL A 206 -7.97 3.48 4.97
N GLU A 207 -8.49 2.95 3.86
CA GLU A 207 -9.92 3.08 3.56
C GLU A 207 -10.75 2.22 4.53
N PHE A 208 -11.87 2.74 5.00
CA PHE A 208 -12.72 2.03 5.99
C PHE A 208 -14.19 1.91 5.56
N VAL A 209 -14.56 2.50 4.41
CA VAL A 209 -15.96 2.51 3.93
C VAL A 209 -16.46 1.09 3.73
N HIS A 210 -15.59 0.24 3.22
CA HIS A 210 -15.91 -1.12 2.82
C HIS A 210 -15.51 -2.17 3.88
N VAL A 211 -14.90 -1.74 5.00
CA VAL A 211 -14.54 -2.62 6.13
C VAL A 211 -15.80 -3.00 6.90
N LYS A 212 -16.09 -4.30 6.98
CA LYS A 212 -17.28 -4.85 7.65
C LYS A 212 -17.33 -4.46 9.14
N GLU A 213 -16.21 -4.47 9.83
CA GLU A 213 -16.09 -4.10 11.24
C GLU A 213 -16.08 -2.57 11.46
N GLY A 214 -16.01 -1.80 10.37
CA GLY A 214 -16.07 -0.34 10.36
C GLY A 214 -14.86 0.39 10.92
N LYS A 215 -14.92 1.73 10.85
CA LYS A 215 -13.85 2.67 11.23
C LYS A 215 -13.24 2.41 12.62
N ASN A 216 -14.09 2.10 13.61
CA ASN A 216 -13.64 1.95 15.00
C ASN A 216 -12.77 0.70 15.20
N ALA A 217 -13.01 -0.37 14.44
CA ALA A 217 -12.21 -1.58 14.53
C ALA A 217 -10.81 -1.36 13.94
N VAL A 218 -10.73 -0.74 12.76
CA VAL A 218 -9.45 -0.36 12.14
C VAL A 218 -8.65 0.55 13.07
N ARG A 219 -9.30 1.57 13.64
CA ARG A 219 -8.67 2.48 14.59
C ARG A 219 -8.12 1.75 15.82
N LYS A 220 -8.95 0.95 16.49
CA LYS A 220 -8.54 0.20 17.68
C LYS A 220 -7.39 -0.75 17.38
N PHE A 221 -7.42 -1.43 16.23
CA PHE A 221 -6.35 -2.34 15.84
C PHE A 221 -5.01 -1.60 15.71
N VAL A 222 -4.97 -0.51 14.94
CA VAL A 222 -3.73 0.27 14.75
C VAL A 222 -3.26 0.88 16.08
N GLU A 223 -4.16 1.39 16.91
CA GLU A 223 -3.82 1.90 18.26
C GLU A 223 -3.22 0.81 19.16
N GLN A 224 -3.68 -0.44 19.04
CA GLN A 224 -3.17 -1.58 19.82
C GLN A 224 -1.79 -2.07 19.35
N GLN A 225 -1.43 -1.90 18.07
CA GLN A 225 -0.16 -2.40 17.53
C GLN A 225 1.07 -1.55 17.91
N GLY A 226 0.90 -0.38 18.55
CA GLY A 226 2.05 0.29 19.14
C GLY A 226 1.82 1.73 19.59
N SER A 227 2.16 2.01 20.85
CA SER A 227 2.26 3.33 21.48
C SER A 227 3.47 4.16 21.01
N SER A 228 3.89 3.98 19.75
CA SER A 228 5.08 4.58 19.14
C SER A 228 4.70 5.23 17.81
N VAL A 229 4.00 6.36 17.86
CA VAL A 229 3.72 7.28 16.73
C VAL A 229 3.26 6.58 15.44
N TRP A 230 2.03 6.05 15.47
CA TRP A 230 1.27 5.84 14.23
C TRP A 230 0.28 6.98 14.12
N GLN A 231 0.53 7.94 13.23
CA GLN A 231 -0.52 8.90 12.90
C GLN A 231 -1.49 8.18 11.97
N LEU A 232 -2.59 7.68 12.56
CA LEU A 232 -3.78 7.31 11.82
C LEU A 232 -4.28 8.59 11.19
N CYS A 233 -3.88 8.81 9.94
CA CYS A 233 -4.39 9.92 9.19
C CYS A 233 -5.91 9.68 9.13
N LYS A 234 -6.69 10.61 9.72
CA LYS A 234 -8.10 10.77 9.38
C LYS A 234 -8.09 11.04 7.87
N VAL A 235 -8.01 10.03 7.04
CA VAL A 235 -8.36 10.15 5.64
C VAL A 235 -9.82 9.76 5.59
N VAL A 236 -10.59 10.83 5.56
CA VAL A 236 -12.02 10.86 5.38
C VAL A 236 -12.31 10.13 4.07
N ALA A 237 -12.88 8.94 4.20
CA ALA A 237 -13.74 8.38 3.18
C ALA A 237 -14.64 9.49 2.59
N LYS A 238 -14.45 9.78 1.29
CA LYS A 238 -15.34 10.42 0.30
C LYS A 238 -16.72 10.96 0.76
N ARG A 239 -16.78 11.72 1.84
CA ARG A 239 -17.90 12.58 2.24
C ARG A 239 -17.32 13.79 2.96
N PHE A 240 -17.22 14.89 2.20
CA PHE A 240 -17.20 16.22 2.78
C PHE A 240 -18.50 16.35 3.58
N ASP A 241 -18.39 16.54 4.90
CA ASP A 241 -19.28 17.40 5.71
C ASP A 241 -19.20 17.15 7.22
N GLU A 242 -18.49 16.12 7.70
CA GLU A 242 -18.38 15.90 9.15
C GLU A 242 -16.95 15.56 9.57
N MET A 243 -16.31 16.45 10.33
CA MET A 243 -15.65 16.13 11.61
C MET A 243 -14.56 17.15 12.00
N GLY A 244 -14.85 17.90 13.05
CA GLY A 244 -13.85 18.55 13.91
C GLY A 244 -13.01 17.55 14.71
N ASP A 245 -12.04 18.11 15.41
CA ASP A 245 -11.10 17.52 16.37
C ASP A 245 -9.89 16.77 15.81
N ILE A 246 -8.78 17.49 15.79
CA ILE A 246 -7.41 17.02 15.59
C ILE A 246 -6.77 16.98 16.98
N ASN A 247 -6.25 15.83 17.42
CA ASN A 247 -5.33 15.76 18.56
C ASN A 247 -3.93 15.50 18.00
N VAL A 248 -3.14 16.57 17.83
CA VAL A 248 -1.71 16.47 17.54
C VAL A 248 -0.97 16.33 18.87
N ARG A 249 -0.24 15.22 19.06
CA ARG A 249 0.83 15.16 20.07
C ARG A 249 2.16 15.10 19.34
N THR A 250 2.83 16.24 19.23
CA THR A 250 4.24 16.32 18.85
C THR A 250 5.08 15.96 20.07
N ASN A 251 5.76 14.82 20.02
CA ASN A 251 6.80 14.51 20.99
C ASN A 251 8.12 14.44 20.22
N SER A 252 8.87 15.56 20.22
CA SER A 252 10.28 15.56 19.86
C SER A 252 11.07 14.95 21.02
N TRP A 253 11.80 13.87 20.77
CA TRP A 253 12.77 13.34 21.72
C TRP A 253 14.11 13.07 21.04
N PRO A 254 15.23 13.52 21.64
CA PRO A 254 16.55 13.29 21.10
C PRO A 254 16.91 11.80 21.17
N CYS A 255 17.58 11.32 20.14
CA CYS A 255 18.14 9.98 20.09
C CYS A 255 19.14 9.80 21.26
N PRO A 256 19.05 8.73 22.07
CA PRO A 256 20.04 8.49 23.11
C PRO A 256 21.38 8.20 22.45
N THR A 257 22.40 8.99 22.79
CA THR A 257 23.77 8.72 22.39
C THR A 257 24.28 7.46 23.11
N ASN A 258 24.88 6.56 22.32
CA ASN A 258 25.47 5.28 22.72
C ASN A 258 26.25 5.32 24.03
N ARG A 259 26.01 4.31 24.89
CA ARG A 259 27.04 3.57 25.62
C ARG A 259 26.66 2.10 25.71
#